data_AF-A0A1I1CLX2-F1
#
_entry.id   AF-A0A1I1CLX2-F1
#
_cell.length_a   1.000
_cell.length_b   1.000
_cell.length_c   1.000
_cell.angle_alpha   90.00
_cell.angle_beta   90.00
_cell.angle_gamma   90.00
#
_symmetry.space_group_name_H-M   'P 1'
#
loop_
_entity.id
_entity.type
_entity.pdbx_description
1 polymer ?
#
loop_
_entity_poly.entity_id
_entity_poly.type
_entity_poly.pdbx_seq_one_letter_code
_entity_poly.pdbx_strand_id
1 'polypeptide(L)' 'MSVVVLALLIISLVAAAVLMVAMLVKDKPFYGGIGLCVLLGPGAVLTFWYTTLSWG' A
#
# COMPACT_ATOMS: atom_id res chain seq x y z
N MET A 1 -13.18 7.89 -11.35
CA MET A 1 -11.88 8.03 -10.65
C MET A 1 -10.89 8.71 -11.59
N SER A 2 -9.96 9.54 -11.12
CA SER A 2 -8.99 10.16 -12.03
C SER A 2 -8.05 9.10 -12.62
N VAL A 3 -7.62 9.28 -13.87
CA VAL A 3 -6.69 8.36 -14.55
C VAL A 3 -5.40 8.18 -13.75
N VAL A 4 -4.94 9.24 -13.08
CA VAL A 4 -3.76 9.23 -12.20
C VAL A 4 -3.96 8.29 -11.01
N VAL A 5 -5.12 8.36 -10.34
CA VAL A 5 -5.43 7.49 -9.19
C VAL A 5 -5.51 6.04 -9.63
N LEU A 6 -6.10 5.76 -10.80
CA LEU A 6 -6.13 4.40 -11.35
C LEU A 6 -4.72 3.86 -11.64
N ALA A 7 -3.85 4.67 -12.24
CA ALA A 7 -2.47 4.29 -12.52
C ALA A 7 -1.68 4.00 -11.22
N LEU A 8 -1.81 4.86 -10.21
CA LEU A 8 -1.17 4.65 -8.90
C LEU A 8 -1.69 3.39 -8.19
N LEU A 9 -2.99 3.09 -8.33
CA LEU A 9 -3.57 1.85 -7.80
C LEU A 9 -2.97 0.61 -8.47
N ILE A 10 -2.82 0.62 -9.79
CA ILE A 10 -2.22 -0.51 -10.52
C ILE A 10 -0.75 -0.68 -10.12
N ILE A 11 0.01 0.42 -10.06
CA ILE A 11 1.44 0.39 -9.67
C ILE A 11 1.61 -0.17 -8.25
N SER A 12 0.79 0.29 -7.30
CA SER A 12 0.85 -0.20 -5.91
C SER A 12 0.48 -1.68 -5.81
N LEU A 13 -0.52 -2.13 -6.58
CA LEU A 13 -0.92 -3.54 -6.60
C LEU A 13 0.17 -4.44 -7.19
N VAL A 14 0.81 -4.00 -8.29
CA VAL A 14 1.94 -4.71 -8.89
C VAL A 14 3.13 -4.75 -7.93
N ALA A 15 3.49 -3.63 -7.32
CA ALA A 15 4.60 -3.56 -6.35
C ALA A 15 4.37 -4.48 -5.14
N ALA A 16 3.16 -4.47 -4.57
CA ALA A 16 2.80 -5.35 -3.46
C ALA A 16 2.87 -6.83 -3.89
N ALA A 17 2.34 -7.18 -5.06
CA ALA A 17 2.42 -8.55 -5.58
C ALA A 17 3.88 -9.01 -5.76
N VAL A 18 4.74 -8.17 -6.34
CA VAL A 18 6.18 -8.50 -6.49
C VAL A 18 6.85 -8.71 -5.13
N LEU A 19 6.54 -7.88 -4.14
CA LEU A 19 7.09 -8.02 -2.79
C LEU A 19 6.57 -9.27 -2.06
N MET A 20 5.32 -9.65 -2.26
CA MET A 20 4.75 -10.89 -1.74
C MET A 20 5.38 -12.12 -2.40
N VAL A 21 5.59 -12.09 -3.73
CA VAL A 21 6.33 -13.14 -4.43
C VAL A 21 7.78 -13.20 -3.93
N ALA A 22 8.43 -12.07 -3.71
CA ALA A 22 9.79 -12.03 -3.16
C ALA A 22 9.86 -12.58 -1.73
N MET A 23 8.83 -12.38 -0.91
CA MET A 23 8.71 -13.01 0.40
C MET A 23 8.67 -14.53 0.27
N LEU A 24 7.86 -15.05 -0.65
CA LEU A 24 7.72 -16.49 -0.89
C LEU A 24 8.99 -17.13 -1.44
N VAL A 25 9.71 -16.43 -2.34
CA VAL A 25 10.93 -16.96 -2.98
C VAL A 25 12.15 -16.86 -2.08
N LYS A 26 12.25 -15.82 -1.24
CA LYS A 26 13.44 -15.54 -0.42
C LYS A 26 13.29 -15.94 1.04
N ASP A 27 12.12 -16.45 1.45
CA ASP A 27 11.76 -16.76 2.84
C ASP A 27 12.04 -15.60 3.82
N LYS A 28 11.94 -14.36 3.32
CA LYS A 28 12.20 -13.15 4.10
C LYS A 28 10.87 -12.43 4.37
N PRO A 29 10.34 -12.50 5.60
CA PRO A 29 9.04 -11.91 5.94
C PRO A 29 9.03 -10.38 5.80
N PHE A 30 10.21 -9.76 5.83
CA PHE A 30 10.38 -8.32 5.63
C PHE A 30 9.78 -7.81 4.31
N TYR A 31 9.88 -8.57 3.21
CA TYR A 31 9.28 -8.15 1.94
C TYR A 31 7.75 -8.12 1.99
N GLY A 32 7.12 -9.08 2.67
CA GLY A 32 5.67 -9.07 2.88
C GLY A 32 5.24 -7.87 3.72
N GLY A 33 6.00 -7.54 4.77
CA GLY A 33 5.77 -6.34 5.57
C GLY A 33 5.79 -5.05 4.73
N ILE A 34 6.79 -4.88 3.86
CA ILE A 34 6.85 -3.73 2.95
C ILE A 34 5.67 -3.75 1.97
N GLY A 35 5.33 -4.92 1.41
CA GLY A 35 4.20 -5.06 0.48
C GLY A 35 2.88 -4.63 1.09
N LEU A 36 2.63 -5.00 2.35
CA LEU A 36 1.46 -4.55 3.11
C LEU A 36 1.51 -3.04 3.37
N CYS A 37 2.67 -2.49 3.75
CA CYS A 37 2.83 -1.04 3.94
C CYS A 37 2.56 -0.24 2.66
N VAL A 38 2.96 -0.75 1.49
CA VAL A 38 2.66 -0.10 0.19
C VAL A 38 1.16 -0.11 -0.10
N LEU A 39 0.46 -1.19 0.24
CA LEU A 39 -0.96 -1.35 -0.03
C LEU A 39 -1.86 -0.55 0.94
N LEU A 40 -1.51 -0.57 2.24
CA LEU A 40 -2.33 -0.01 3.32
C LEU A 40 -1.86 1.38 3.77
N GLY A 41 -0.56 1.67 3.67
CA GLY A 41 0.05 2.88 4.23
C GLY A 41 -0.61 4.18 3.74
N PRO A 42 -0.76 4.41 2.43
CA PRO A 42 -1.40 5.62 1.92
C PRO A 42 -2.85 5.78 2.41
N GLY A 43 -3.62 4.70 2.39
CA GLY A 43 -5.01 4.69 2.85
C GLY A 43 -5.12 4.94 4.36
N ALA A 44 -4.23 4.36 5.16
CA ALA A 44 -4.17 4.56 6.60
C ALA A 44 -3.84 6.01 6.97
N VAL A 45 -2.86 6.61 6.29
CA VAL A 45 -2.49 8.02 6.49
C VAL A 45 -3.66 8.95 6.12
N LEU A 46 -4.28 8.72 4.97
CA LEU A 46 -5.44 9.51 4.53
C LEU A 46 -6.63 9.37 5.49
N THR A 47 -6.90 8.15 5.96
CA THR A 47 -7.98 7.89 6.92
C THR A 47 -7.69 8.60 8.24
N PHE A 48 -6.48 8.46 8.77
CA PHE A 48 -6.07 9.13 10.01
C PHE A 48 -6.25 10.64 9.91
N TRP A 49 -5.71 11.28 8.87
CA TRP A 49 -5.86 12.72 8.64
C TRP A 49 -7.32 13.15 8.50
N TYR A 50 -8.12 12.39 7.75
CA TYR A 50 -9.54 12.72 7.60
C TYR A 50 -10.29 12.65 8.94
N THR A 51 -10.02 11.60 9.73
CA THR A 51 -10.66 11.43 11.04
C THR A 51 -10.19 12.46 12.07
N THR A 52 -8.94 12.90 12.05
CA THR A 52 -8.46 13.91 13.00
C THR A 52 -8.96 15.30 12.65
N LEU A 53 -8.99 15.66 11.35
CA LEU A 53 -9.56 16.92 10.89
C LEU A 53 -11.08 17.00 11.05
N SER A 54 -11.81 15.88 10.98
CA SER A 54 -13.27 15.90 11.11
C SER A 54 -13.77 16.06 12.55
N TRP A 55 -12.89 15.95 13.55
CA TRP A 55 -13.20 16.14 14.97
C TRP A 55 -12.69 17.48 15.52
N GLY A 56 -12.06 18.31 14.68
CA GLY A 56 -11.51 19.63 15.02
C GLY A 56 -12.44 20.80 14.72
#